data_AF-A0A9Q1CHT0-F1
#
_entry.id   AF-A0A9Q1CHT0-F1
#
_cell.length_a   1.000
_cell.length_b   1.000
_cell.length_c   1.000
_cell.angle_alpha   90.00
_cell.angle_beta   90.00
_cell.angle_gamma   90.00
#
_symmetry.space_group_name_H-M   'P 1'
#
loop_
_entity.id
_entity.type
_entity.pdbx_description
1 polymer ?
#
loop_
_entity_poly.entity_id
_entity_poly.type
_entity_poly.pdbx_seq_one_letter_code
_entity_poly.pdbx_strand_id
1 'polypeptide(L)'
;MRVIVQRVTKASVMVGDELISSIGRGLCVLVGICKDDTQKEREYLARKVQNLRVFDDESGKRWCKSVKDKNFEILCVSQFTLYAVMKGNKPDFHNAMPGDASKQYYEEFLSLLKKGYNAEKVKDGKFAAYMQVHIQNDGPVTIQLESIPDIHFQIPENRVGPRAASGSKTPVAVVRGQPQDRTIEKASGYIAIFTSAFNGDDTKQKQFLKILQDYSEGSIHHIPELILSAVDILHGEKELLCGFSGFLPQGFSIFLENNDLQQVRIRCPAVEDMSVEELKQHVEELKSNEASASQSSQNKVTRAMEELILQLSRLLSS
;
A
#
# COMPACT_ATOMS: atom_id res chain seq x y z
N MET A 1 0.49 3.03 9.58
CA MET A 1 0.87 1.98 10.52
C MET A 1 1.80 1.05 9.77
N ARG A 2 2.87 0.57 10.41
CA ARG A 2 3.86 -0.34 9.81
C ARG A 2 4.03 -1.56 10.69
N VAL A 3 4.19 -2.72 10.07
CA VAL A 3 4.58 -3.93 10.80
C VAL A 3 5.69 -4.67 10.07
N ILE A 4 6.63 -5.24 10.85
CA ILE A 4 7.55 -6.27 10.37
C ILE A 4 7.08 -7.60 10.94
N VAL A 5 6.69 -8.51 10.05
CA VAL A 5 6.21 -9.85 10.38
C VAL A 5 7.32 -10.85 10.10
N GLN A 6 7.71 -11.61 11.12
CA GLN A 6 8.71 -12.67 11.01
C GLN A 6 8.06 -14.01 11.30
N ARG A 7 8.28 -14.99 10.42
CA ARG A 7 7.88 -16.37 10.69
C ARG A 7 8.84 -16.97 11.70
N VAL A 8 8.33 -17.63 12.74
CA VAL A 8 9.16 -18.14 13.82
C VAL A 8 8.83 -19.59 14.18
N THR A 9 9.86 -20.33 14.59
CA THR A 9 9.67 -21.62 15.27
C THR A 9 9.40 -21.45 16.76
N LYS A 10 9.93 -20.36 17.34
CA LYS A 10 9.63 -19.85 18.69
C LYS A 10 10.00 -18.37 18.79
N ALA A 11 9.31 -17.63 19.65
CA ALA A 11 9.70 -16.28 20.04
C ALA A 11 9.29 -15.97 21.47
N SER A 12 10.03 -15.09 22.15
CA SER A 12 9.71 -14.68 23.52
C SER A 12 10.14 -13.25 23.82
N VAL A 13 9.51 -12.65 24.83
CA VAL A 13 9.84 -11.33 25.36
C VAL A 13 10.25 -11.47 26.82
N MET A 14 11.39 -10.89 27.15
CA MET A 14 11.87 -10.74 28.52
C MET A 14 12.00 -9.26 28.90
N VAL A 15 11.77 -8.94 30.17
CA VAL A 15 12.05 -7.62 30.76
C VAL A 15 12.96 -7.85 31.96
N GLY A 16 14.23 -7.47 31.85
CA GLY A 16 15.27 -7.98 32.75
C GLY A 16 15.37 -9.51 32.61
N ASP A 17 15.30 -10.22 33.73
CA ASP A 17 15.35 -11.69 33.79
C ASP A 17 13.94 -12.34 33.81
N GLU A 18 12.87 -11.55 33.77
CA GLU A 18 11.49 -12.04 33.81
C GLU A 18 10.96 -12.35 32.41
N LEU A 19 10.46 -13.58 32.22
CA LEU A 19 9.72 -13.96 31.01
C LEU A 19 8.31 -13.35 31.04
N ILE A 20 8.06 -12.40 30.13
CA ILE A 20 6.74 -11.76 30.00
C ILE A 20 5.80 -12.62 29.15
N SER A 21 6.31 -13.10 28.02
CA SER A 21 5.52 -13.92 27.11
C SER A 21 6.39 -14.77 26.18
N SER A 22 5.80 -15.85 25.70
CA SER A 22 6.43 -16.73 24.71
C SER A 22 5.39 -17.36 23.81
N ILE A 23 5.81 -17.65 22.58
CA ILE A 23 5.06 -18.43 21.59
C ILE A 23 5.93 -19.55 21.04
N GLY A 24 5.29 -20.64 20.61
CA GLY A 24 5.86 -21.66 19.75
C GLY A 24 5.86 -21.22 18.29
N ARG A 25 5.48 -22.13 17.39
CA ARG A 25 5.42 -21.85 15.95
C ARG A 25 4.39 -20.77 15.65
N GLY A 26 4.76 -19.79 14.83
CA GLY A 26 3.91 -18.64 14.62
C GLY A 26 4.56 -17.45 13.95
N LEU A 27 4.08 -16.27 14.32
CA LEU A 27 4.55 -14.98 13.83
C LEU A 27 5.04 -14.12 14.99
N CYS A 28 6.23 -13.54 14.87
CA CYS A 28 6.66 -12.41 15.68
C CYS A 28 6.41 -11.13 14.89
N VAL A 29 5.64 -10.19 15.43
CA VAL A 29 5.18 -8.99 14.74
C VAL A 29 5.66 -7.76 15.50
N LEU A 30 6.59 -7.02 14.91
CA LEU A 30 7.00 -5.71 15.40
C LEU A 30 6.03 -4.66 14.86
N VAL A 31 5.41 -3.88 15.74
CA VAL A 31 4.29 -2.98 15.40
C VAL A 31 4.69 -1.52 15.61
N GLY A 32 4.79 -0.77 14.52
CA GLY A 32 5.03 0.67 14.52
C GLY A 32 3.74 1.44 14.26
N ILE A 33 3.53 2.51 15.01
CA ILE A 33 2.34 3.37 14.92
C ILE A 33 2.77 4.78 14.52
N CYS A 34 2.20 5.29 13.43
CA CYS A 34 2.41 6.66 12.95
C CYS A 34 1.51 7.63 13.70
N LYS A 35 1.93 8.88 13.87
CA LYS A 35 1.09 9.96 14.43
C LYS A 35 -0.22 10.18 13.65
N ASP A 36 -0.21 9.87 12.36
CA ASP A 36 -1.35 10.07 11.44
C ASP A 36 -2.20 8.80 11.25
N ASP A 37 -1.92 7.74 12.02
CA ASP A 37 -2.71 6.52 11.94
C ASP A 37 -4.14 6.75 12.41
N THR A 38 -5.08 6.03 11.82
CA THR A 38 -6.48 6.00 12.24
C THR A 38 -6.93 4.56 12.49
N GLN A 39 -8.18 4.39 12.93
CA GLN A 39 -8.78 3.07 13.15
C GLN A 39 -8.70 2.19 11.89
N LYS A 40 -8.83 2.80 10.71
CA LYS A 40 -8.79 2.12 9.42
C LYS A 40 -7.48 1.37 9.19
N GLU A 41 -6.35 2.01 9.51
CA GLU A 41 -5.01 1.44 9.36
C GLU A 41 -4.82 0.23 10.27
N ARG A 42 -5.30 0.33 11.53
CA ARG A 42 -5.26 -0.78 12.51
C ARG A 42 -6.06 -1.98 12.03
N GLU A 43 -7.31 -1.75 11.59
CA GLU A 43 -8.19 -2.81 11.07
C GLU A 43 -7.65 -3.45 9.79
N TYR A 44 -7.02 -2.67 8.93
CA TYR A 44 -6.38 -3.19 7.72
C TYR A 44 -5.21 -4.10 8.05
N LEU A 45 -4.25 -3.65 8.87
CA LEU A 45 -3.06 -4.44 9.18
C LEU A 45 -3.37 -5.65 10.06
N ALA A 46 -4.29 -5.55 11.02
CA ALA A 46 -4.69 -6.69 11.82
C ALA A 46 -5.24 -7.82 10.93
N ARG A 47 -6.11 -7.48 9.98
CA ARG A 47 -6.61 -8.44 8.98
C ARG A 47 -5.50 -8.97 8.08
N LYS A 48 -4.57 -8.12 7.63
CA LYS A 48 -3.45 -8.56 6.78
C LYS A 48 -2.54 -9.56 7.49
N VAL A 49 -2.13 -9.27 8.73
CA VAL A 49 -1.29 -10.15 9.56
C VAL A 49 -1.96 -11.51 9.75
N GLN A 50 -3.24 -11.54 10.15
CA GLN A 50 -3.98 -12.79 10.37
C GLN A 50 -4.11 -13.67 9.12
N ASN A 51 -4.23 -13.06 7.94
CA ASN A 51 -4.46 -13.78 6.69
C ASN A 51 -3.19 -13.91 5.83
N LEU A 52 -2.04 -13.43 6.33
CA LEU A 52 -0.78 -13.46 5.60
C LEU A 52 -0.34 -14.92 5.40
N ARG A 53 -0.16 -15.32 4.14
CA ARG A 53 0.18 -16.69 3.77
C ARG A 53 1.69 -16.88 3.70
N VAL A 54 2.28 -17.20 4.84
CA VAL A 54 3.74 -17.41 4.98
C VAL A 54 4.09 -18.83 5.42
N PHE A 55 3.12 -19.72 5.55
CA PHE A 55 3.34 -21.12 5.88
C PHE A 55 3.02 -22.02 4.70
N ASP A 56 3.70 -23.17 4.66
CA ASP A 56 3.52 -24.21 3.66
C ASP A 56 2.37 -25.15 4.09
N ASP A 57 1.66 -25.78 3.15
CA ASP A 57 0.66 -26.79 3.51
C ASP A 57 1.28 -28.17 3.77
N GLU A 58 0.43 -29.13 4.12
CA GLU A 58 0.79 -30.51 4.44
C GLU A 58 1.37 -31.26 3.23
N SER A 59 1.08 -30.80 2.01
CA SER A 59 1.64 -31.34 0.77
C SER A 59 2.98 -30.71 0.36
N GLY A 60 3.46 -29.74 1.13
CA GLY A 60 4.69 -29.00 0.85
C GLY A 60 4.50 -27.84 -0.13
N LYS A 61 3.27 -27.48 -0.51
CA LYS A 61 3.03 -26.29 -1.32
C LYS A 61 3.35 -25.06 -0.48
N ARG A 62 4.26 -24.22 -0.99
CA ARG A 62 4.75 -23.06 -0.27
C ARG A 62 3.78 -21.87 -0.32
N TRP A 63 3.87 -20.98 0.67
CA TRP A 63 3.18 -19.68 0.67
C TRP A 63 1.65 -19.75 0.55
N CYS A 64 1.01 -20.75 1.15
CA CYS A 64 -0.41 -21.02 0.94
C CYS A 64 -1.26 -20.97 2.22
N LYS A 65 -0.65 -21.11 3.40
CA LYS A 65 -1.33 -21.14 4.68
C LYS A 65 -0.98 -19.92 5.53
N SER A 66 -1.98 -19.37 6.19
CA SER A 66 -1.84 -18.31 7.18
C SER A 66 -1.59 -18.87 8.58
N VAL A 67 -1.27 -17.98 9.53
CA VAL A 67 -1.16 -18.34 10.96
C VAL A 67 -2.45 -18.97 11.48
N LYS A 68 -3.61 -18.52 10.99
CA LYS A 68 -4.92 -19.09 11.33
C LYS A 68 -5.09 -20.50 10.78
N ASP A 69 -4.73 -20.71 9.52
CA ASP A 69 -4.90 -22.01 8.87
C ASP A 69 -4.04 -23.09 9.53
N LYS A 70 -2.89 -22.71 10.09
CA LYS A 70 -2.01 -23.61 10.87
C LYS A 70 -2.33 -23.67 12.35
N ASN A 71 -3.29 -22.89 12.82
CA ASN A 71 -3.62 -22.77 14.22
C ASN A 71 -2.38 -22.41 15.08
N PHE A 72 -1.52 -21.52 14.56
CA PHE A 72 -0.26 -21.10 15.18
C PHE A 72 -0.42 -19.81 15.99
N GLU A 73 0.65 -19.36 16.64
CA GLU A 73 0.59 -18.23 17.58
C GLU A 73 1.10 -16.92 16.96
N ILE A 74 0.76 -15.80 17.59
CA ILE A 74 1.23 -14.47 17.21
C ILE A 74 1.79 -13.80 18.46
N LEU A 75 3.02 -13.31 18.40
CA LEU A 75 3.62 -12.46 19.42
C LEU A 75 3.77 -11.05 18.84
N CYS A 76 3.08 -10.09 19.43
CA CYS A 76 3.18 -8.68 19.04
C CYS A 76 4.09 -7.92 20.01
N VAL A 77 4.92 -7.03 19.46
CA VAL A 77 5.78 -6.13 20.23
C VAL A 77 5.71 -4.72 19.65
N SER A 78 5.44 -3.73 20.48
CA SER A 78 5.47 -2.32 20.08
C SER A 78 6.88 -1.88 19.67
N GLN A 79 7.02 -1.30 18.48
CA GLN A 79 8.32 -0.92 17.88
C GLN A 79 8.23 0.43 17.17
N PHE A 80 8.34 1.53 17.93
CA PHE A 80 8.28 2.89 17.37
C PHE A 80 9.41 3.19 16.38
N THR A 81 10.55 2.50 16.50
CA THR A 81 11.71 2.72 15.63
C THR A 81 11.49 2.32 14.17
N LEU A 82 10.38 1.64 13.84
CA LEU A 82 9.98 1.41 12.45
C LEU A 82 9.68 2.71 11.69
N TYR A 83 9.47 3.81 12.41
CA TYR A 83 9.29 5.15 11.86
C TYR A 83 10.54 6.03 11.99
N ALA A 84 11.73 5.42 12.05
CA ALA A 84 12.99 6.15 11.99
C ALA A 84 13.17 6.83 10.62
N VAL A 85 13.50 8.11 10.65
CA VAL A 85 14.03 8.89 9.52
C VAL A 85 15.48 9.22 9.84
N MET A 86 16.39 8.95 8.91
CA MET A 86 17.81 9.17 9.15
C MET A 86 18.18 10.63 8.89
N LYS A 87 18.68 11.33 9.91
CA LYS A 87 19.36 12.64 9.78
C LYS A 87 20.87 12.39 9.84
N GLY A 88 21.48 12.15 8.68
CA GLY A 88 22.81 11.55 8.61
C GLY A 88 22.77 10.13 9.18
N ASN A 89 23.60 9.83 10.18
CA ASN A 89 23.61 8.52 10.85
C ASN A 89 22.72 8.46 12.11
N LYS A 90 22.08 9.58 12.48
CA LYS A 90 21.22 9.65 13.67
C LYS A 90 19.76 9.37 13.27
N PRO A 91 19.09 8.39 13.89
CA PRO A 91 17.67 8.18 13.68
C PRO A 91 16.86 9.27 14.39
N ASP A 92 15.85 9.77 13.69
CA ASP A 92 14.84 10.72 14.17
C ASP A 92 13.46 10.05 14.07
N PHE A 93 12.62 10.22 15.08
CA PHE A 93 11.35 9.49 15.21
C PHE A 93 10.13 10.40 15.20
N HIS A 94 10.22 11.59 14.61
CA HIS A 94 9.12 12.58 14.59
C HIS A 94 7.80 12.09 13.97
N ASN A 95 7.82 10.99 13.20
CA ASN A 95 6.63 10.38 12.61
C ASN A 95 5.97 9.32 13.50
N ALA A 96 6.67 8.82 14.53
CA ALA A 96 6.10 7.87 15.47
C ALA A 96 5.05 8.55 16.36
N MET A 97 3.95 7.84 16.64
CA MET A 97 2.95 8.32 17.60
C MET A 97 3.53 8.35 19.02
N PRO A 98 3.39 9.45 19.77
CA PRO A 98 3.97 9.59 21.11
C PRO A 98 3.08 8.98 22.22
N GLY A 99 3.73 8.57 23.31
CA GLY A 99 3.13 8.39 24.64
C GLY A 99 1.89 7.49 24.70
N ASP A 100 0.90 7.95 25.47
CA ASP A 100 -0.33 7.20 25.78
C ASP A 100 -1.22 6.97 24.55
N ALA A 101 -1.21 7.89 23.57
CA ALA A 101 -1.96 7.70 22.33
C ALA A 101 -1.47 6.46 21.58
N SER A 102 -0.15 6.27 21.49
CA SER A 102 0.46 5.10 20.87
C SER A 102 0.10 3.81 21.62
N LYS A 103 0.08 3.85 22.95
CA LYS A 103 -0.34 2.73 23.79
C LYS A 103 -1.78 2.32 23.51
N GLN A 104 -2.71 3.28 23.49
CA GLN A 104 -4.12 3.01 23.18
C GLN A 104 -4.27 2.35 21.80
N TYR A 105 -3.58 2.90 20.79
CA TYR A 105 -3.64 2.39 19.42
C TYR A 105 -3.07 0.98 19.31
N TYR A 106 -2.01 0.69 20.06
CA TYR A 106 -1.40 -0.63 20.13
C TYR A 106 -2.34 -1.64 20.79
N GLU A 107 -2.97 -1.29 21.92
CA GLU A 107 -3.94 -2.14 22.61
C GLU A 107 -5.17 -2.44 21.74
N GLU A 108 -5.67 -1.44 21.00
CA GLU A 108 -6.73 -1.63 20.02
C GLU A 108 -6.33 -2.56 18.88
N PHE A 109 -5.10 -2.44 18.37
CA PHE A 109 -4.57 -3.35 17.35
C PHE A 109 -4.50 -4.81 17.86
N LEU A 110 -4.03 -5.02 19.09
CA LEU A 110 -4.06 -6.34 19.74
C LEU A 110 -5.48 -6.87 19.90
N SER A 111 -6.43 -6.02 20.29
CA SER A 111 -7.84 -6.39 20.43
C SER A 111 -8.43 -6.86 19.09
N LEU A 112 -8.14 -6.14 17.99
CA LEU A 112 -8.54 -6.54 16.64
C LEU A 112 -7.91 -7.89 16.23
N LEU A 113 -6.65 -8.13 16.58
CA LEU A 113 -5.98 -9.41 16.34
C LEU A 113 -6.64 -10.56 17.10
N LYS A 114 -6.93 -10.35 18.39
CA LYS A 114 -7.59 -11.34 19.26
C LYS A 114 -9.00 -11.66 18.75
N LYS A 115 -9.78 -10.63 18.40
CA LYS A 115 -11.16 -10.76 17.91
C LYS A 115 -11.24 -11.45 16.54
N GLY A 116 -10.33 -11.15 15.63
CA GLY A 116 -10.33 -11.73 14.28
C GLY A 116 -9.66 -13.10 14.16
N TYR A 117 -9.08 -13.61 15.25
CA TYR A 117 -8.42 -14.92 15.28
C TYR A 117 -8.77 -15.76 16.53
N ASN A 118 -7.96 -15.67 17.58
CA ASN A 118 -8.14 -16.37 18.84
C ASN A 118 -7.39 -15.59 19.92
N ALA A 119 -8.09 -15.20 20.99
CA ALA A 119 -7.53 -14.36 22.03
C ALA A 119 -6.34 -15.00 22.77
N GLU A 120 -6.34 -16.32 22.94
CA GLU A 120 -5.31 -17.05 23.69
C GLU A 120 -4.00 -17.19 22.90
N LYS A 121 -4.07 -17.11 21.56
CA LYS A 121 -2.93 -17.29 20.65
C LYS A 121 -2.23 -16.00 20.27
N VAL A 122 -2.79 -14.87 20.66
CA VAL A 122 -2.18 -13.54 20.45
C VAL A 122 -1.55 -13.11 21.77
N LYS A 123 -0.23 -13.21 21.83
CA LYS A 123 0.61 -12.78 22.94
C LYS A 123 1.13 -11.36 22.70
N ASP A 124 1.44 -10.69 23.79
CA ASP A 124 1.94 -9.32 23.81
C ASP A 124 3.30 -9.29 24.51
N GLY A 125 4.11 -8.28 24.20
CA GLY A 125 5.22 -7.85 25.04
C GLY A 125 4.72 -6.97 26.19
N LYS A 126 5.57 -6.04 26.65
CA LYS A 126 5.23 -5.05 27.66
C LYS A 126 5.50 -3.66 27.10
N PHE A 127 4.44 -2.96 26.72
CA PHE A 127 4.53 -1.64 26.10
C PHE A 127 5.39 -0.69 26.95
N ALA A 128 6.25 0.08 26.28
CA ALA A 128 7.20 1.04 26.89
C ALA A 128 8.22 0.45 27.89
N ALA A 129 8.31 -0.87 28.03
CA ALA A 129 9.40 -1.50 28.79
C ALA A 129 10.63 -1.73 27.91
N TYR A 130 11.81 -1.73 28.53
CA TYR A 130 13.02 -2.24 27.88
C TYR A 130 12.92 -3.77 27.79
N MET A 131 12.84 -4.27 26.56
CA MET A 131 12.56 -5.67 26.27
C MET A 131 13.73 -6.32 25.54
N GLN A 132 14.02 -7.57 25.91
CA GLN A 132 14.80 -8.49 25.08
C GLN A 132 13.82 -9.38 24.32
N VAL A 133 13.79 -9.24 22.99
CA VAL A 133 12.90 -10.03 22.13
C VAL A 133 13.72 -11.12 21.46
N HIS A 134 13.53 -12.37 21.89
CA HIS A 134 14.19 -13.51 21.29
C HIS A 134 13.35 -14.01 20.12
N ILE A 135 13.93 -14.02 18.93
CA ILE A 135 13.24 -14.38 17.68
C ILE A 135 14.03 -15.49 17.00
N GLN A 136 13.47 -16.72 16.97
CA GLN A 136 14.03 -17.78 16.15
C GLN A 136 13.32 -17.81 14.80
N ASN A 137 13.86 -17.03 13.85
CA ASN A 137 13.29 -16.86 12.53
C ASN A 137 13.36 -18.19 11.72
N ASP A 138 12.23 -18.58 11.15
CA ASP A 138 12.02 -19.85 10.45
C ASP A 138 12.08 -19.64 8.93
N GLY A 139 13.25 -19.83 8.33
CA GLY A 139 13.47 -19.67 6.89
C GLY A 139 14.85 -19.09 6.55
N PRO A 140 15.14 -17.81 6.87
CA PRO A 140 14.24 -16.83 7.48
C PRO A 140 13.16 -16.29 6.52
N VAL A 141 12.00 -15.93 7.06
CA VAL A 141 10.93 -15.23 6.33
C VAL A 141 10.56 -13.98 7.10
N THR A 142 10.75 -12.82 6.47
CA THR A 142 10.48 -11.50 7.03
C THR A 142 9.70 -10.68 6.01
N ILE A 143 8.54 -10.16 6.40
CA ILE A 143 7.62 -9.42 5.53
C ILE A 143 7.32 -8.07 6.17
N GLN A 144 7.58 -7.00 5.44
CA GLN A 144 7.13 -5.66 5.80
C GLN A 144 5.72 -5.44 5.25
N LEU A 145 4.82 -4.94 6.10
CA LEU A 145 3.48 -4.52 5.68
C LEU A 145 3.22 -3.10 6.16
N GLU A 146 2.61 -2.29 5.31
CA GLU A 146 2.21 -0.92 5.63
C GLU A 146 0.73 -0.71 5.28
N SER A 147 0.04 0.09 6.09
CA SER A 147 -1.38 0.39 5.92
C SER A 147 -1.66 1.48 4.90
N ILE A 148 -0.73 2.43 4.78
CA ILE A 148 -0.65 3.35 3.66
C ILE A 148 0.14 2.60 2.59
N PRO A 149 -0.36 2.46 1.35
CA PRO A 149 0.41 1.78 0.33
C PRO A 149 1.77 2.45 0.19
N ASP A 150 2.84 1.76 0.60
CA ASP A 150 4.15 2.03 0.03
C ASP A 150 3.96 1.86 -1.47
N ILE A 151 4.23 2.93 -2.21
CA ILE A 151 4.20 2.99 -3.67
C ILE A 151 5.46 2.29 -4.23
N HIS A 152 5.93 1.27 -3.52
CA HIS A 152 7.06 0.44 -3.83
C HIS A 152 6.57 -0.98 -4.08
N PHE A 153 6.01 -1.20 -5.26
CA PHE A 153 5.95 -2.54 -5.83
C PHE A 153 6.99 -2.65 -6.94
N GLN A 154 8.10 -3.30 -6.61
CA GLN A 154 8.88 -4.07 -7.56
C GLN A 154 7.97 -5.17 -8.15
N ILE A 155 7.92 -5.25 -9.48
CA ILE A 155 7.39 -6.37 -10.29
C ILE A 155 8.64 -7.06 -10.87
N PRO A 156 8.65 -8.36 -11.25
CA PRO A 156 7.53 -9.25 -11.54
C PRO A 156 7.59 -10.64 -10.91
N GLU A 157 6.49 -11.40 -10.99
CA GLU A 157 6.60 -12.70 -11.66
C GLU A 157 5.26 -13.22 -12.19
N ASN A 158 5.36 -13.75 -13.42
CA ASN A 158 4.34 -14.44 -14.19
C ASN A 158 3.53 -15.46 -13.36
N ARG A 159 2.19 -15.44 -13.56
CA ARG A 159 1.37 -16.62 -13.89
C ARG A 159 -0.11 -16.23 -13.97
N VAL A 160 -0.63 -16.14 -15.18
CA VAL A 160 -2.07 -16.25 -15.45
C VAL A 160 -2.40 -17.74 -15.62
N GLY A 161 -3.42 -18.21 -14.90
CA GLY A 161 -4.11 -19.48 -15.12
C GLY A 161 -5.54 -19.38 -14.56
N PRO A 162 -6.57 -19.91 -15.24
CA PRO A 162 -7.92 -19.34 -15.22
C PRO A 162 -8.81 -19.78 -14.05
N ARG A 163 -9.72 -18.89 -13.65
CA ARG A 163 -10.86 -19.17 -12.74
C ARG A 163 -12.04 -19.73 -13.53
N ALA A 164 -12.59 -20.85 -13.04
CA ALA A 164 -13.92 -21.36 -13.39
C ALA A 164 -15.01 -20.80 -12.45
N ALA A 165 -16.25 -20.88 -12.90
CA ALA A 165 -17.38 -20.02 -12.57
C ALA A 165 -18.40 -20.59 -11.55
N SER A 166 -19.26 -19.67 -11.10
CA SER A 166 -20.70 -19.81 -10.79
C SER A 166 -21.14 -20.32 -9.41
N GLY A 167 -22.23 -19.73 -8.91
CA GLY A 167 -23.03 -20.25 -7.79
C GLY A 167 -23.73 -19.15 -6.98
N SER A 168 -24.94 -18.76 -7.40
CA SER A 168 -25.85 -17.83 -6.74
C SER A 168 -26.68 -18.48 -5.61
N LYS A 169 -27.10 -17.71 -4.59
CA LYS A 169 -28.45 -17.66 -4.01
C LYS A 169 -28.57 -16.58 -2.90
N THR A 170 -29.73 -15.96 -2.84
CA THR A 170 -30.09 -14.61 -2.33
C THR A 170 -30.57 -14.60 -0.85
N PRO A 171 -31.06 -13.48 -0.26
CA PRO A 171 -30.36 -12.63 0.69
C PRO A 171 -30.89 -12.69 2.15
N VAL A 172 -30.08 -12.24 3.12
CA VAL A 172 -30.56 -11.79 4.44
C VAL A 172 -30.27 -10.30 4.55
N ALA A 173 -31.32 -9.51 4.78
CA ALA A 173 -31.25 -8.06 4.89
C ALA A 173 -30.48 -7.66 6.15
N VAL A 174 -29.24 -7.22 5.98
CA VAL A 174 -28.49 -6.45 6.97
C VAL A 174 -28.60 -4.99 6.55
N VAL A 175 -29.09 -4.13 7.44
CA VAL A 175 -29.03 -2.68 7.29
C VAL A 175 -27.56 -2.29 7.18
N ARG A 176 -27.07 -2.16 5.94
CA ARG A 176 -25.73 -1.68 5.61
C ARG A 176 -25.72 -0.17 5.87
N GLY A 177 -24.95 0.28 6.85
CA GLY A 177 -24.32 1.60 6.72
C GLY A 177 -23.62 1.63 5.36
N GLN A 178 -23.82 2.70 4.59
CA GLN A 178 -23.36 2.75 3.21
C GLN A 178 -21.88 2.34 3.12
N PRO A 179 -21.51 1.41 2.23
CA PRO A 179 -20.10 1.09 2.02
C PRO A 179 -19.39 2.36 1.53
N GLN A 180 -18.54 2.95 2.37
CA GLN A 180 -17.64 4.01 1.93
C GLN A 180 -16.77 3.44 0.82
N ASP A 181 -16.89 4.03 -0.37
CA ASP A 181 -16.19 3.56 -1.55
C ASP A 181 -14.70 3.87 -1.40
N ARG A 182 -13.87 2.83 -1.32
CA ARG A 182 -12.41 2.97 -1.21
C ARG A 182 -11.80 3.80 -2.34
N THR A 183 -12.50 3.87 -3.45
CA THR A 183 -12.16 4.68 -4.62
C THR A 183 -12.29 6.18 -4.30
N ILE A 184 -13.38 6.55 -3.63
CA ILE A 184 -13.67 7.92 -3.18
C ILE A 184 -12.62 8.36 -2.18
N GLU A 185 -12.34 7.55 -1.16
CA GLU A 185 -11.36 7.90 -0.11
C GLU A 185 -9.95 8.08 -0.68
N LYS A 186 -9.57 7.23 -1.64
CA LYS A 186 -8.28 7.33 -2.32
C LYS A 186 -8.17 8.61 -3.14
N ALA A 187 -9.20 8.95 -3.90
CA ALA A 187 -9.26 10.21 -4.64
C ALA A 187 -9.24 11.42 -3.70
N SER A 188 -10.00 11.40 -2.60
CA SER A 188 -10.01 12.50 -1.63
C SER A 188 -8.67 12.70 -0.94
N GLY A 189 -7.99 11.61 -0.55
CA GLY A 189 -6.65 11.68 0.02
C GLY A 189 -5.61 12.24 -0.95
N TYR A 190 -5.66 11.80 -2.21
CA TYR A 190 -4.80 12.34 -3.26
C TYR A 190 -5.06 13.83 -3.51
N ILE A 191 -6.33 14.24 -3.53
CA ILE A 191 -6.73 15.64 -3.73
C ILE A 191 -6.25 16.52 -2.59
N ALA A 192 -6.32 16.06 -1.33
CA ALA A 192 -5.81 16.84 -0.20
C ALA A 192 -4.31 17.18 -0.36
N ILE A 193 -3.50 16.19 -0.77
CA ILE A 193 -2.07 16.39 -1.06
C ILE A 193 -1.91 17.31 -2.28
N PHE A 194 -2.71 17.10 -3.33
CA PHE A 194 -2.67 17.87 -4.58
C PHE A 194 -2.97 19.36 -4.35
N THR A 195 -4.04 19.66 -3.60
CA THR A 195 -4.42 21.03 -3.23
C THR A 195 -3.34 21.67 -2.35
N SER A 196 -2.74 20.92 -1.44
CA SER A 196 -1.66 21.44 -0.60
C SER A 196 -0.41 21.78 -1.42
N ALA A 197 -0.04 20.94 -2.39
CA ALA A 197 1.15 21.13 -3.22
C ALA A 197 0.99 22.30 -4.21
N PHE A 198 -0.20 22.44 -4.81
CA PHE A 198 -0.46 23.46 -5.83
C PHE A 198 -1.32 24.62 -5.33
N ASN A 199 -1.33 24.89 -4.01
CA ASN A 199 -2.14 25.96 -3.45
C ASN A 199 -1.78 27.32 -4.09
N GLY A 200 -2.73 27.94 -4.80
CA GLY A 200 -2.52 29.20 -5.52
C GLY A 200 -1.94 29.07 -6.93
N ASP A 201 -1.66 27.86 -7.43
CA ASP A 201 -1.27 27.59 -8.82
C ASP A 201 -2.44 26.98 -9.61
N ASP A 202 -3.48 27.79 -9.81
CA ASP A 202 -4.69 27.42 -10.56
C ASP A 202 -4.39 26.92 -11.97
N THR A 203 -3.25 27.33 -12.54
CA THR A 203 -2.85 26.96 -13.90
C THR A 203 -2.46 25.48 -13.94
N LYS A 204 -1.57 25.03 -13.05
CA LYS A 204 -1.21 23.60 -12.97
C LYS A 204 -2.39 22.74 -12.57
N GLN A 205 -3.25 23.22 -11.67
CA GLN A 205 -4.45 22.48 -11.26
C GLN A 205 -5.40 22.24 -12.44
N LYS A 206 -5.67 23.29 -13.24
CA LYS A 206 -6.51 23.20 -14.45
C LYS A 206 -5.86 22.36 -15.54
N GLN A 207 -4.55 22.48 -15.76
CA GLN A 207 -3.81 21.66 -16.70
C GLN A 207 -3.88 20.17 -16.32
N PHE A 208 -3.71 19.85 -15.03
CA PHE A 208 -3.80 18.48 -14.55
C PHE A 208 -5.21 17.92 -14.76
N LEU A 209 -6.25 18.65 -14.37
CA LEU A 209 -7.63 18.20 -14.63
C LEU A 209 -7.88 17.99 -16.14
N LYS A 210 -7.37 18.90 -16.98
CA LYS A 210 -7.56 18.85 -18.43
C LYS A 210 -6.97 17.57 -19.04
N ILE A 211 -5.76 17.16 -18.65
CA ILE A 211 -5.17 15.91 -19.18
C ILE A 211 -5.95 14.67 -18.75
N LEU A 212 -6.55 14.67 -17.56
CA LEU A 212 -7.37 13.53 -17.11
C LEU A 212 -8.69 13.48 -17.88
N GLN A 213 -9.31 14.64 -18.14
CA GLN A 213 -10.50 14.75 -18.98
C GLN A 213 -10.21 14.32 -20.42
N ASP A 214 -9.11 14.77 -21.00
CA ASP A 214 -8.69 14.39 -22.35
C ASP A 214 -8.49 12.88 -22.48
N TYR A 215 -7.92 12.23 -21.46
CA TYR A 215 -7.84 10.77 -21.42
C TYR A 215 -9.22 10.11 -21.30
N SER A 216 -10.09 10.64 -20.44
CA SER A 216 -11.44 10.11 -20.24
C SER A 216 -12.35 10.26 -21.46
N GLU A 217 -12.19 11.34 -22.22
CA GLU A 217 -12.96 11.67 -23.42
C GLU A 217 -12.39 11.00 -24.67
N GLY A 218 -11.17 10.46 -24.58
CA GLY A 218 -10.51 9.77 -25.68
C GLY A 218 -9.66 10.66 -26.57
N SER A 219 -9.35 11.89 -26.17
CA SER A 219 -8.37 12.77 -26.83
C SER A 219 -6.92 12.31 -26.57
N ILE A 220 -6.65 11.69 -25.43
CA ILE A 220 -5.39 10.97 -25.16
C ILE A 220 -5.67 9.47 -25.34
N HIS A 221 -5.01 8.85 -26.31
CA HIS A 221 -5.27 7.47 -26.72
C HIS A 221 -4.43 6.44 -25.95
N HIS A 222 -3.31 6.88 -25.36
CA HIS A 222 -2.36 5.98 -24.70
C HIS A 222 -2.11 6.35 -23.25
N ILE A 223 -2.03 5.33 -22.39
CA ILE A 223 -1.63 5.51 -20.99
C ILE A 223 -0.19 6.07 -20.87
N PRO A 224 0.81 5.62 -21.66
CA PRO A 224 2.12 6.27 -21.72
C PRO A 224 2.07 7.79 -21.94
N GLU A 225 1.20 8.27 -22.83
CA GLU A 225 1.03 9.70 -23.09
C GLU A 225 0.40 10.44 -21.91
N LEU A 226 -0.60 9.84 -21.27
CA LEU A 226 -1.18 10.36 -20.02
C LEU A 226 -0.11 10.46 -18.92
N ILE A 227 0.68 9.42 -18.74
CA ILE A 227 1.74 9.38 -17.72
C ILE A 227 2.76 10.48 -17.99
N LEU A 228 3.21 10.61 -19.24
CA LEU A 228 4.18 11.64 -19.63
C LEU A 228 3.66 13.04 -19.30
N SER A 229 2.42 13.34 -19.68
CA SER A 229 1.78 14.63 -19.41
C SER A 229 1.61 14.89 -17.90
N ALA A 230 1.27 13.85 -17.14
CA ALA A 230 1.16 13.95 -15.68
C ALA A 230 2.52 14.18 -15.01
N VAL A 231 3.58 13.51 -15.47
CA VAL A 231 4.94 13.67 -14.94
C VAL A 231 5.45 15.10 -15.13
N ASP A 232 5.20 15.70 -16.29
CA ASP A 232 5.61 17.08 -16.58
C ASP A 232 4.88 18.09 -15.65
N ILE A 233 3.60 17.89 -15.36
CA ILE A 233 2.82 18.78 -14.48
C ILE A 233 3.19 18.59 -13.00
N LEU A 234 3.34 17.34 -12.57
CA LEU A 234 3.63 16.95 -11.19
C LEU A 234 5.13 16.99 -10.85
N HIS A 235 5.95 17.54 -11.74
CA HIS A 235 7.40 17.61 -11.55
C HIS A 235 7.78 18.28 -10.22
N GLY A 236 8.69 17.64 -9.47
CA GLY A 236 9.10 18.08 -8.13
C GLY A 236 8.23 17.57 -6.98
N GLU A 237 7.04 17.05 -7.27
CA GLU A 237 6.08 16.58 -6.25
C GLU A 237 6.09 15.05 -6.13
N LYS A 238 7.04 14.53 -5.34
CA LYS A 238 7.24 13.09 -5.14
C LYS A 238 5.96 12.31 -4.80
N GLU A 239 5.20 12.80 -3.81
CA GLU A 239 4.03 12.10 -3.30
C GLU A 239 2.92 12.04 -4.35
N LEU A 240 2.78 13.09 -5.17
CA LEU A 240 1.81 13.13 -6.26
C LEU A 240 2.23 12.25 -7.43
N LEU A 241 3.50 12.32 -7.85
CA LEU A 241 4.03 11.48 -8.93
C LEU A 241 3.82 9.99 -8.65
N CYS A 242 4.29 9.52 -7.48
CA CYS A 242 4.10 8.13 -7.10
C CYS A 242 2.61 7.83 -6.86
N GLY A 243 1.89 8.72 -6.16
CA GLY A 243 0.49 8.54 -5.80
C GLY A 243 -0.43 8.37 -7.01
N PHE A 244 -0.07 9.01 -8.14
CA PHE A 244 -0.82 8.94 -9.38
C PHE A 244 -0.91 7.51 -9.94
N SER A 245 0.10 6.67 -9.68
CA SER A 245 0.08 5.23 -10.01
C SER A 245 -1.18 4.51 -9.53
N GLY A 246 -1.76 4.99 -8.43
CA GLY A 246 -2.97 4.43 -7.89
C GLY A 246 -4.22 4.56 -8.77
N PHE A 247 -4.21 5.46 -9.76
CA PHE A 247 -5.34 5.72 -10.64
C PHE A 247 -5.16 5.09 -12.03
N LEU A 248 -3.93 4.68 -12.35
CA LEU A 248 -3.57 4.07 -13.61
C LEU A 248 -4.12 2.64 -13.75
N PRO A 249 -4.34 2.15 -14.98
CA PRO A 249 -4.68 0.75 -15.24
C PRO A 249 -3.60 -0.23 -14.76
N GLN A 250 -3.99 -1.50 -14.59
CA GLN A 250 -3.09 -2.54 -14.08
C GLN A 250 -1.83 -2.68 -14.95
N GLY A 251 -0.67 -2.72 -14.29
CA GLY A 251 0.63 -2.88 -14.95
C GLY A 251 1.34 -1.57 -15.25
N PHE A 252 0.68 -0.42 -15.05
CA PHE A 252 1.31 0.89 -15.13
C PHE A 252 1.61 1.44 -13.74
N SER A 253 2.81 2.00 -13.55
CA SER A 253 3.19 2.66 -12.30
C SER A 253 4.35 3.64 -12.50
N ILE A 254 4.37 4.69 -11.68
CA ILE A 254 5.44 5.68 -11.58
C ILE A 254 6.13 5.49 -10.23
N PHE A 255 7.46 5.38 -10.23
CA PHE A 255 8.25 5.23 -9.01
C PHE A 255 9.58 5.99 -9.14
N LEU A 256 10.24 6.22 -8.00
CA LEU A 256 11.55 6.86 -7.97
C LEU A 256 12.62 5.80 -7.72
N GLU A 257 13.64 5.75 -8.57
CA GLU A 257 14.84 4.96 -8.31
C GLU A 257 15.64 5.65 -7.20
N ASN A 258 16.08 4.88 -6.19
CA ASN A 258 16.80 5.40 -5.02
C ASN A 258 16.09 6.55 -4.27
N ASN A 259 14.78 6.70 -4.43
CA ASN A 259 14.01 7.79 -3.84
C ASN A 259 14.41 9.20 -4.35
N ASP A 260 15.05 9.28 -5.52
CA ASP A 260 15.55 10.50 -6.14
C ASP A 260 14.56 11.06 -7.16
N LEU A 261 14.18 12.33 -7.02
CA LEU A 261 13.26 13.04 -7.93
C LEU A 261 13.85 13.24 -9.35
N GLN A 262 15.16 13.11 -9.50
CA GLN A 262 15.82 13.13 -10.81
C GLN A 262 15.82 11.75 -11.48
N GLN A 263 15.44 10.69 -10.76
CA GLN A 263 15.44 9.31 -11.26
C GLN A 263 14.01 8.74 -11.27
N VAL A 264 13.11 9.45 -11.95
CA VAL A 264 11.74 8.97 -12.15
C VAL A 264 11.75 7.81 -13.15
N ARG A 265 11.11 6.71 -12.77
CA ARG A 265 10.94 5.50 -13.58
C ARG A 265 9.48 5.20 -13.82
N ILE A 266 9.17 4.71 -15.01
CA ILE A 266 7.82 4.38 -15.46
C ILE A 266 7.80 2.91 -15.86
N ARG A 267 6.90 2.16 -15.24
CA ARG A 267 6.58 0.81 -15.65
C ARG A 267 5.43 0.83 -16.63
N CYS A 268 5.65 0.20 -17.78
CA CYS A 268 4.63 -0.09 -18.78
C CYS A 268 4.52 -1.61 -18.98
N PRO A 269 3.32 -2.18 -19.24
CA PRO A 269 3.20 -3.59 -19.56
C PRO A 269 4.01 -3.96 -20.80
N ALA A 270 4.72 -5.09 -20.75
CA ALA A 270 5.50 -5.65 -21.86
C ALA A 270 6.71 -4.82 -22.36
N VAL A 271 7.13 -3.80 -21.60
CA VAL A 271 8.36 -3.03 -21.83
C VAL A 271 9.16 -3.02 -20.52
N GLU A 272 10.49 -2.89 -20.60
CA GLU A 272 11.32 -2.67 -19.41
C GLU A 272 10.98 -1.31 -18.75
N ASP A 273 11.36 -1.15 -17.48
CA ASP A 273 11.11 0.10 -16.76
C ASP A 273 11.89 1.25 -17.41
N MET A 274 11.16 2.28 -17.88
CA MET A 274 11.72 3.38 -18.68
C MET A 274 11.99 4.62 -17.82
N SER A 275 12.98 5.40 -18.19
CA SER A 275 13.16 6.80 -17.78
C SER A 275 12.13 7.71 -18.43
N VAL A 276 12.07 8.97 -18.00
CA VAL A 276 11.17 9.98 -18.60
C VAL A 276 11.57 10.25 -20.06
N GLU A 277 12.86 10.25 -20.37
CA GLU A 277 13.40 10.44 -21.71
C GLU A 277 13.02 9.29 -22.65
N GLU A 278 13.13 8.04 -22.18
CA GLU A 278 12.72 6.85 -22.93
C GLU A 278 11.20 6.82 -23.12
N LEU A 279 10.42 7.22 -22.12
CA LEU A 279 8.97 7.35 -22.24
C LEU A 279 8.59 8.38 -23.33
N LYS A 280 9.30 9.50 -23.42
CA LYS A 280 9.09 10.51 -24.48
C LYS A 280 9.29 9.88 -25.87
N GLN A 281 10.38 9.15 -26.07
CA GLN A 281 10.64 8.46 -27.34
C GLN A 281 9.54 7.43 -27.65
N HIS A 282 9.14 6.64 -26.65
CA HIS A 282 8.09 5.64 -26.82
C HIS A 282 6.74 6.25 -27.19
N VAL A 283 6.38 7.40 -26.61
CA VAL A 283 5.13 8.11 -26.96
C VAL A 283 5.17 8.63 -28.40
N GLU A 284 6.31 9.16 -28.86
CA GLU A 284 6.48 9.58 -30.26
C GLU A 284 6.34 8.40 -31.24
N GLU A 285 6.93 7.24 -30.90
CA GLU A 285 6.78 6.01 -31.68
C GLU A 285 5.31 5.56 -31.75
N LEU A 286 4.60 5.56 -30.63
CA LEU A 286 3.17 5.22 -30.57
C LEU A 286 2.34 6.14 -31.47
N LYS A 287 2.57 7.45 -31.42
CA LYS A 287 1.89 8.45 -32.26
C LYS A 287 2.20 8.24 -33.74
N SER A 288 3.43 7.90 -34.09
CA SER A 288 3.83 7.63 -35.47
C SER A 288 3.18 6.35 -36.03
N ASN A 289 3.00 5.32 -35.20
CA ASN A 289 2.41 4.04 -35.58
C ASN A 289 0.88 4.11 -35.69
N GLU A 290 0.20 4.92 -34.86
CA GLU A 290 -1.25 5.12 -34.94
C GLU A 290 -1.70 5.81 -36.23
N ALA A 291 -0.86 6.67 -36.82
CA ALA A 291 -1.12 7.26 -38.13
C ALA A 291 -1.24 6.21 -39.26
N SER A 292 -0.82 4.95 -39.00
CA SER A 292 -0.77 3.86 -39.98
C SER A 292 -1.72 2.68 -39.70
N ALA A 293 -2.37 2.63 -38.53
CA ALA A 293 -3.17 1.49 -38.11
C ALA A 293 -4.62 1.89 -37.78
N SER A 294 -5.57 1.32 -38.53
CA SER A 294 -6.99 1.33 -38.20
C SER A 294 -7.32 0.17 -37.25
N GLN A 295 -7.26 0.37 -35.92
CA GLN A 295 -8.22 -0.18 -34.92
C GLN A 295 -7.77 -0.15 -33.44
N SER A 296 -8.72 0.30 -32.62
CA SER A 296 -9.14 -0.22 -31.30
C SER A 296 -8.08 -0.73 -30.32
N SER A 297 -7.43 0.21 -29.62
CA SER A 297 -7.09 0.00 -28.20
C SER A 297 -8.05 0.85 -27.37
N GLN A 298 -9.08 0.22 -26.81
CA GLN A 298 -10.09 0.91 -26.01
C GLN A 298 -9.44 1.51 -24.75
N ASN A 299 -9.51 2.83 -24.61
CA ASN A 299 -9.29 3.56 -23.36
C ASN A 299 -10.16 2.96 -22.26
N LYS A 300 -9.53 2.18 -21.36
CA LYS A 300 -10.22 1.64 -20.21
C LYS A 300 -9.93 2.53 -19.00
N VAL A 301 -10.66 3.64 -18.94
CA VAL A 301 -10.66 4.53 -17.78
C VAL A 301 -11.03 3.71 -16.55
N THR A 302 -10.21 3.78 -15.50
CA THR A 302 -10.48 3.04 -14.28
C THR A 302 -11.53 3.79 -13.46
N ARG A 303 -12.33 3.07 -12.67
CA ARG A 303 -13.24 3.69 -11.70
C ARG A 303 -12.53 4.67 -10.75
N ALA A 304 -11.26 4.39 -10.43
CA ALA A 304 -10.42 5.29 -9.64
C ALA A 304 -10.11 6.58 -10.37
N MET A 305 -9.79 6.51 -11.65
CA MET A 305 -9.57 7.68 -12.49
C MET A 305 -10.84 8.52 -12.64
N GLU A 306 -12.00 7.89 -12.88
CA GLU A 306 -13.31 8.57 -12.95
C GLU A 306 -13.59 9.36 -11.67
N GLU A 307 -13.35 8.75 -10.51
CA GLU A 307 -13.57 9.37 -9.21
C GLU A 307 -12.60 10.54 -8.94
N LEU A 308 -11.33 10.40 -9.35
CA LEU A 308 -10.33 11.46 -9.28
C LEU A 308 -10.76 12.68 -10.13
N ILE A 309 -11.19 12.44 -11.38
CA ILE A 309 -11.69 13.49 -12.28
C ILE A 309 -12.89 14.20 -11.68
N LEU A 310 -13.85 13.44 -11.14
CA LEU A 310 -15.07 13.99 -10.55
C LEU A 310 -14.75 14.92 -9.37
N GLN A 311 -13.89 14.48 -8.45
CA GLN A 311 -13.58 15.27 -7.26
C GLN A 311 -12.69 16.48 -7.58
N LEU A 312 -11.72 16.36 -8.50
CA LEU A 312 -10.92 17.50 -8.97
C LEU A 312 -11.81 18.53 -9.68
N SER A 313 -12.77 18.09 -10.50
CA SER A 313 -13.70 19.00 -11.17
C SER A 313 -14.53 19.79 -10.18
N ARG A 314 -15.00 19.16 -9.09
CA ARG A 314 -15.74 19.85 -8.02
C ARG A 314 -14.89 20.89 -7.31
N LEU A 315 -13.63 20.54 -6.99
CA LEU A 315 -12.69 21.45 -6.34
C LEU A 315 -12.40 22.70 -7.18
N LEU A 316 -12.22 22.54 -8.49
CA LEU A 316 -11.86 23.66 -9.37
C LEU A 316 -13.07 24.49 -9.86
N SER A 317 -14.28 24.03 -9.55
CA SER A 317 -15.53 24.74 -9.85
C SER A 317 -16.06 25.57 -8.66
N SER A 318 -15.49 25.38 -7.47
CA SER A 318 -15.83 26.11 -6.23
C SER A 318 -14.91 27.28 -6.00
#